data_AF-A0A328TRD9-F1
#
_entry.id   AF-A0A328TRD9-F1
#
_cell.length_a   1.000
_cell.length_b   1.000
_cell.length_c   1.000
_cell.angle_alpha   90.00
_cell.angle_beta   90.00
_cell.angle_gamma   90.00
#
_symmetry.space_group_name_H-M   'P 1'
#
loop_
_entity.id
_entity.type
_entity.pdbx_description
1 polymer ?
#
loop_
_entity_poly.entity_id
_entity_poly.type
_entity_poly.pdbx_seq_one_letter_code
_entity_poly.pdbx_strand_id
1 'polypeptide(L)' 'MSKMTFVVDFPDGQEPTVSAATDILGGKLVSAAFADIAERYDLTMAARLA' A
#
# COMPACT_ATOMS: atom_id res chain seq x y z
N MET A 1 -5.39 2.32 16.46
CA MET A 1 -5.40 1.20 15.50
C MET A 1 -4.28 1.39 14.50
N SER A 2 -3.29 0.51 14.53
CA SER A 2 -2.12 0.58 13.64
C SER A 2 -2.53 0.21 12.21
N LYS A 3 -1.91 0.84 11.22
CA LYS A 3 -2.04 0.48 9.79
C LYS A 3 -0.80 -0.32 9.39
N MET A 4 -0.95 -1.31 8.52
CA MET A 4 0.15 -2.10 7.98
C MET A 4 0.12 -2.05 6.45
N THR A 5 1.31 -2.14 5.84
CA THR A 5 1.48 -2.24 4.39
C THR A 5 1.91 -3.66 4.04
N PHE A 6 1.28 -4.23 3.02
CA PHE A 6 1.67 -5.52 2.46
C PHE A 6 2.31 -5.31 1.09
N VAL A 7 3.34 -6.09 0.80
CA VAL A 7 3.88 -6.27 -0.55
C VAL A 7 3.46 -7.66 -0.99
N VAL A 8 2.80 -7.75 -2.14
CA VAL A 8 2.26 -8.99 -2.68
C VAL A 8 2.82 -9.18 -4.07
N ASP A 9 3.39 -10.35 -4.33
CA ASP A 9 3.88 -10.74 -5.65
C ASP A 9 2.71 -11.23 -6.51
N PHE A 10 2.53 -10.62 -7.68
CA PHE A 10 1.49 -10.97 -8.65
C PHE A 10 2.13 -11.45 -9.95
N PRO A 11 1.52 -12.43 -10.65
CA PRO A 11 1.99 -12.83 -11.97
C PRO A 11 2.09 -11.63 -12.92
N ASP A 12 3.10 -11.65 -13.78
CA ASP A 12 3.37 -10.55 -14.70
C ASP A 12 2.13 -10.21 -15.57
N GLY A 13 1.86 -8.92 -15.70
CA GLY A 13 0.68 -8.39 -16.39
C GLY A 13 -0.66 -8.54 -15.64
N GLN A 14 -0.68 -9.08 -14.41
CA GLN A 14 -1.89 -9.13 -13.58
C GLN A 14 -1.85 -8.07 -12.48
N GLU A 15 -2.94 -7.32 -12.36
CA GLU A 15 -3.16 -6.40 -11.24
C GLU A 15 -4.07 -7.04 -10.18
N PRO A 16 -3.86 -6.76 -8.88
CA PRO A 16 -4.79 -7.15 -7.84
C PRO A 16 -6.19 -6.57 -8.09
N THR A 17 -7.24 -7.39 -7.95
CA THR A 17 -8.61 -6.88 -7.93
C THR A 17 -8.84 -6.09 -6.64
N VAL A 18 -8.94 -4.76 -6.74
CA VAL A 18 -9.17 -3.87 -5.60
C VAL A 18 -10.57 -3.25 -5.66
N SER A 19 -11.30 -3.28 -4.56
CA SER A 19 -12.65 -2.69 -4.45
C SER A 19 -12.88 -2.02 -3.09
N ALA A 20 -13.93 -1.21 -2.99
CA ALA A 20 -14.31 -0.55 -1.73
C ALA A 20 -14.76 -1.55 -0.63
N ALA A 21 -15.15 -2.77 -1.02
CA ALA A 21 -15.56 -3.85 -0.12
C ALA A 21 -14.45 -4.85 0.18
N THR A 22 -13.22 -4.60 -0.29
CA THR A 22 -12.10 -5.52 -0.09
C THR A 22 -11.69 -5.58 1.39
N ASP A 23 -11.75 -6.79 1.95
CA ASP A 23 -11.23 -7.15 3.27
C ASP A 23 -9.86 -7.82 3.14
N ILE A 24 -8.94 -7.48 4.04
CA ILE A 24 -7.63 -8.10 4.16
C ILE A 24 -7.44 -8.50 5.63
N LEU A 25 -7.43 -9.81 5.89
CA LEU A 25 -7.20 -10.41 7.22
C LEU A 25 -8.18 -9.88 8.30
N GLY A 26 -9.43 -9.61 7.94
CA GLY A 26 -10.44 -9.04 8.85
C GLY A 26 -10.33 -7.52 9.02
N GLY A 27 -9.48 -6.86 8.24
CA GLY A 27 -9.33 -5.41 8.17
C GLY A 27 -9.90 -4.85 6.87
N LYS A 28 -10.50 -3.65 6.95
CA LYS A 28 -10.94 -2.91 5.77
C LYS A 28 -9.74 -2.35 5.00
N LEU A 29 -9.64 -2.64 3.69
CA LEU A 29 -8.70 -1.95 2.82
C LEU A 29 -9.07 -0.46 2.71
N VAL A 30 -8.14 0.42 3.07
CA VAL A 30 -8.36 1.88 3.08
C VAL A 30 -7.50 2.63 2.08
N SER A 31 -6.47 2.00 1.50
CA SER A 31 -5.59 2.59 0.49
C SER A 31 -4.87 1.47 -0.27
N ALA A 32 -4.74 1.62 -1.58
CA ALA A 32 -3.92 0.79 -2.44
C ALA A 32 -3.06 1.71 -3.33
N ALA A 33 -1.81 1.33 -3.54
CA ALA A 33 -0.88 2.04 -4.41
C ALA A 33 -0.38 1.08 -5.50
N PHE A 34 -0.47 1.52 -6.76
CA PHE A 34 0.04 0.80 -7.93
C PHE A 34 1.40 1.36 -8.38
N ALA A 35 2.11 1.99 -7.44
CA ALA A 35 3.40 2.63 -7.66
C ALA A 35 4.32 2.23 -6.50
N ASP A 36 5.63 2.33 -6.72
CA ASP A 36 6.61 1.97 -5.70
C ASP A 36 6.37 2.79 -4.43
N ILE A 37 6.18 2.08 -3.32
CA ILE A 37 5.93 2.70 -2.03
C ILE A 37 7.22 3.20 -1.39
N ALA A 38 8.38 2.66 -1.76
CA ALA A 38 9.68 3.06 -1.24
C ALA A 38 10.00 4.52 -1.56
N GLU A 39 9.70 4.98 -2.77
CA GLU A 39 9.92 6.39 -3.18
C GLU A 39 9.10 7.39 -2.35
N ARG A 40 7.95 6.99 -1.80
CA ARG A 40 7.07 7.89 -1.02
C ARG A 40 7.47 8.03 0.44
N TYR A 41 8.11 7.02 1.03
CA TYR A 41 8.59 7.12 2.41
C TYR A 41 9.86 7.97 2.53
N ASP A 42 10.67 8.04 1.47
CA ASP A 42 11.88 8.86 1.45
C ASP A 42 11.56 10.37 1.55
N LEU A 43 10.53 10.83 0.83
CA LEU A 43 10.14 12.25 0.82
C LEU A 43 9.46 12.72 2.12
N THR A 44 8.80 11.82 2.86
CA THR A 44 8.09 12.18 4.10
C THR A 44 8.95 12.07 5.35
N MET A 45 10.00 11.26 5.34
CA MET A 45 11.04 11.23 6.38
C MET A 45 12.02 12.39 6.21
N ALA A 46 12.46 12.69 4.98
CA ALA A 46 13.34 13.84 4.70
C ALA A 46 12.71 15.19 5.07
N ALA A 47 11.41 15.39 4.76
CA ALA A 47 10.69 16.63 5.07
C ALA A 47 10.37 16.82 6.57
N ARG A 48 10.57 15.80 7.41
CA ARG A 48 10.41 15.92 8.89
C ARG A 48 11.72 16.21 9.61
N LEU A 49 12.83 16.22 8.89
CA LEU A 49 14.18 16.50 9.40
C LEU A 49 14.71 17.87 8.95
N ALA A 50 13.89 18.69 8.28
CA ALA A 50 14.15 20.08 7.93
C ALA A 50 13.18 21.01 8.69
#